data_AF-A0A1V5S9T9-F1
#
_entry.id   AF-A0A1V5S9T9-F1
#
_cell.length_a   1.000
_cell.length_b   1.000
_cell.length_c   1.000
_cell.angle_alpha   90.00
_cell.angle_beta   90.00
_cell.angle_gamma   90.00
#
_symmetry.space_group_name_H-M   'P 1'
#
loop_
_entity.id
_entity.type
_entity.pdbx_description
1 polymer ?
#
loop_
_entity_poly.entity_id
_entity_poly.type
_entity_poly.pdbx_seq_one_letter_code
_entity_poly.pdbx_strand_id
1 'polypeptide(L)' 'MTNNLYRVARKYVEVIEKIERTMDPEELQQLEEKRADLHWKFIEILREQGIKYKDRDHATRIAIRIAHGEL' A
#
# COMPACT_ATOMS: atom_id res chain seq x y z
N MET A 1 2.90 6.53 16.72
CA MET A 1 3.46 6.68 15.36
C MET A 1 3.34 5.39 14.55
N THR A 2 3.63 4.22 15.11
CA THR A 2 3.53 2.88 14.47
C THR A 2 2.13 2.51 13.95
N ASN A 3 1.06 2.95 14.61
CA ASN A 3 -0.32 2.68 14.18
C ASN A 3 -0.69 3.27 12.81
N ASN A 4 -0.03 4.36 12.38
CA ASN A 4 -0.34 4.99 11.10
C ASN A 4 0.23 4.17 9.92
N LEU A 5 1.47 3.68 10.06
CA LEU A 5 2.11 2.84 9.05
C LEU A 5 1.33 1.54 8.82
N TYR A 6 0.98 0.83 9.89
CA TYR A 6 0.20 -0.40 9.80
C TYR A 6 -1.16 -0.16 9.13
N ARG A 7 -1.87 0.90 9.54
CA ARG A 7 -3.18 1.25 8.98
C ARG A 7 -3.12 1.57 7.49
N VAL A 8 -2.11 2.34 7.06
CA VAL A 8 -1.94 2.70 5.64
C VAL A 8 -1.50 1.48 4.83
N ALA A 9 -0.56 0.68 5.34
CA ALA A 9 -0.14 -0.56 4.71
C ALA A 9 -1.32 -1.51 4.48
N ARG A 10 -2.15 -1.73 5.51
CA ARG A 10 -3.33 -2.61 5.41
C ARG A 10 -4.32 -2.12 4.35
N LYS A 11 -4.67 -0.84 4.37
CA LYS A 11 -5.57 -0.26 3.35
C LYS A 11 -4.99 -0.35 1.94
N TYR A 12 -3.68 -0.18 1.81
CA TYR A 12 -3.00 -0.27 0.53
C TYR A 12 -3.06 -1.69 -0.04
N VAL A 13 -2.78 -2.69 0.79
CA VAL A 13 -2.87 -4.11 0.43
C VAL A 13 -4.31 -4.52 0.11
N GLU A 14 -5.29 -4.09 0.92
CA GLU A 14 -6.72 -4.34 0.65
C GLU A 14 -7.17 -3.81 -0.72
N VAL A 15 -6.65 -2.66 -1.17
CA VAL A 15 -6.96 -2.13 -2.50
C VAL A 15 -6.30 -2.96 -3.60
N ILE A 16 -5.05 -3.42 -3.40
CA ILE A 16 -4.38 -4.31 -4.35
C ILE A 16 -5.16 -5.61 -4.52
N GLU A 17 -5.56 -6.24 -3.41
CA GLU A 17 -6.36 -7.48 -3.42
C GLU A 17 -7.73 -7.29 -4.08
N LYS A 18 -8.34 -6.11 -3.93
CA LYS A 18 -9.59 -5.79 -4.62
C LYS A 18 -9.39 -5.67 -6.13
N ILE A 19 -8.35 -4.97 -6.58
CA ILE A 19 -8.03 -4.84 -8.02
C ILE A 19 -7.90 -6.23 -8.67
N GLU A 20 -7.24 -7.18 -8.00
CA GLU A 20 -7.08 -8.55 -8.52
C GLU A 20 -8.40 -9.31 -8.69
N ARG A 21 -9.47 -8.89 -7.99
CA ARG A 21 -10.79 -9.55 -8.00
C ARG A 21 -11.85 -8.77 -8.77
N THR A 22 -11.60 -7.50 -9.08
CA THR A 22 -12.54 -6.64 -9.80
C THR A 22 -12.44 -6.87 -11.30
N MET A 23 -13.57 -7.20 -11.93
CA MET A 23 -13.68 -7.34 -13.39
C MET A 23 -14.31 -6.13 -14.07
N ASP A 24 -14.96 -5.25 -13.29
CA ASP A 24 -15.58 -4.05 -13.80
C ASP A 24 -14.52 -2.99 -14.14
N PRO A 25 -14.42 -2.51 -15.40
CA PRO A 25 -13.37 -1.58 -15.81
C PRO A 25 -13.43 -0.21 -15.12
N GLU A 26 -14.63 0.27 -14.79
CA GLU A 26 -14.82 1.59 -14.15
C GLU A 26 -14.41 1.52 -12.68
N GLU A 27 -14.84 0.48 -11.97
CA GLU A 27 -14.39 0.19 -10.61
C GLU A 27 -12.88 -0.05 -10.55
N LEU A 28 -12.32 -0.77 -11.54
CA LEU A 28 -10.88 -1.01 -11.62
C LEU A 28 -10.09 0.29 -11.78
N GLN A 29 -10.57 1.23 -12.60
CA GLN A 29 -9.95 2.55 -12.72
C GLN A 29 -9.95 3.32 -11.39
N GLN A 30 -11.09 3.34 -10.68
CA GLN A 30 -11.19 4.02 -9.39
C GLN A 30 -10.28 3.38 -8.33
N LEU A 31 -10.17 2.05 -8.33
CA LEU A 31 -9.29 1.31 -7.43
C LEU A 31 -7.81 1.58 -7.75
N GLU A 32 -7.45 1.68 -9.03
CA GLU A 32 -6.09 2.01 -9.49
C GLU A 32 -5.66 3.42 -9.06
N GLU A 33 -6.53 4.42 -9.17
CA GLU A 33 -6.30 5.78 -8.66
C GLU A 33 -6.10 5.76 -7.14
N LYS A 34 -6.98 5.07 -6.43
CA LYS A 34 -6.87 4.91 -4.97
C LYS A 34 -5.59 4.17 -4.55
N ARG A 35 -5.16 3.19 -5.34
CA ARG A 35 -3.90 2.45 -5.14
C ARG A 35 -2.71 3.41 -5.25
N ALA A 36 -2.71 4.29 -6.26
CA ALA A 36 -1.64 5.28 -6.43
C ALA A 36 -1.57 6.26 -5.25
N ASP A 37 -2.71 6.78 -4.79
CA ASP A 37 -2.77 7.67 -3.63
C ASP A 37 -2.26 7.01 -2.35
N LEU A 38 -2.69 5.78 -2.09
CA LEU A 38 -2.23 5.02 -0.91
C LEU A 38 -0.74 4.68 -1.00
N HIS A 39 -0.24 4.40 -2.21
CA HIS A 39 1.18 4.18 -2.44
C HIS A 39 2.00 5.42 -2.06
N TRP A 40 1.61 6.61 -2.53
CA TRP A 40 2.32 7.85 -2.19
C TRP A 40 2.31 8.13 -0.69
N LYS A 41 1.15 7.98 -0.03
CA LYS A 41 1.04 8.14 1.43
C LYS A 41 1.92 7.13 2.18
N PHE A 42 1.97 5.89 1.70
CA PHE A 42 2.81 4.86 2.30
C PHE A 42 4.30 5.20 2.18
N ILE A 43 4.74 5.65 1.00
CA ILE A 43 6.11 6.09 0.75
C ILE A 43 6.50 7.27 1.66
N GLU A 44 5.63 8.26 1.82
CA GLU A 44 5.87 9.38 2.74
C GLU A 44 6.09 8.90 4.17
N ILE A 45 5.23 8.01 4.67
CA ILE A 45 5.38 7.44 6.02
C ILE A 45 6.67 6.63 6.15
N LEU A 46 7.06 5.86 5.12
CA LEU A 46 8.34 5.15 5.13
C LEU A 46 9.52 6.12 5.26
N ARG A 47 9.49 7.24 4.52
CA ARG A 47 10.52 8.28 4.58
C ARG A 47 10.57 8.96 5.94
N GLU A 48 9.42 9.33 6.51
CA GLU A 48 9.33 9.93 7.84
C GLU A 48 9.87 9.02 8.94
N GLN A 49 9.72 7.70 8.79
CA GLN A 49 10.22 6.70 9.75
C GLN A 49 11.65 6.24 9.45
N GLY A 50 12.30 6.77 8.41
CA GLY A 50 13.65 6.38 8.00
C GLY A 50 13.75 4.95 7.46
N ILE A 51 12.63 4.33 7.07
CA ILE A 51 12.59 2.98 6.50
C ILE A 51 13.05 3.05 5.05
N LYS A 52 14.19 2.41 4.77
CA LYS A 52 14.76 2.38 3.43
C LYS A 52 14.01 1.38 2.54
N TYR A 53 13.66 1.82 1.33
CA TYR A 53 13.17 0.97 0.25
C TYR A 53 14.03 1.20 -1.01
N LYS A 54 13.99 0.25 -1.95
CA LYS A 54 14.86 0.25 -3.14
C LYS A 54 14.16 0.85 -4.35
N ASP A 55 12.90 0.48 -4.51
CA ASP A 55 12.06 0.77 -5.66
C ASP A 55 10.59 0.59 -5.25
N ARG A 56 9.68 0.82 -6.21
CA ARG A 56 8.24 0.74 -6.01
C ARG A 56 7.79 -0.65 -5.54
N ASP A 57 8.29 -1.71 -6.18
CA ASP A 57 7.96 -3.09 -5.83
C ASP A 57 8.46 -3.45 -4.44
N HIS A 58 9.66 -2.99 -4.06
CA HIS A 58 10.17 -3.19 -2.71
C HIS A 58 9.27 -2.52 -1.67
N ALA A 59 8.80 -1.29 -1.92
CA ALA A 59 7.85 -0.63 -1.04
C ALA A 59 6.53 -1.41 -0.91
N THR A 60 5.98 -1.91 -2.01
CA THR A 60 4.78 -2.75 -1.99
C THR A 60 4.99 -4.04 -1.18
N ARG A 61 6.14 -4.70 -1.31
CA ARG A 61 6.49 -5.88 -0.49
C ARG A 61 6.60 -5.54 1.00
N ILE A 62 7.15 -4.39 1.35
CA ILE A 62 7.20 -3.92 2.74
C ILE A 62 5.76 -3.72 3.26
N ALA A 63 4.87 -3.11 2.48
CA ALA A 63 3.47 -2.93 2.87
C ALA A 63 2.77 -4.27 3.14
N ILE A 64 2.96 -5.27 2.28
CA ILE A 64 2.40 -6.63 2.45
C ILE A 64 2.88 -7.25 3.77
N ARG A 65 4.20 -7.22 4.02
CA ARG A 65 4.79 -7.75 5.27
C ARG A 65 4.22 -7.06 6.51
N ILE A 66 4.10 -5.73 6.47
CA ILE A 66 3.51 -4.95 7.58
C ILE A 66 2.04 -5.35 7.78
N ALA A 67 1.26 -5.44 6.71
CA ALA A 67 -0.17 -5.76 6.78
C ALA A 67 -0.43 -7.15 7.37
N HIS A 68 0.45 -8.12 7.07
CA HIS A 68 0.38 -9.48 7.59
C HIS A 68 1.02 -9.68 8.97
N GLY A 69 1.65 -8.64 9.53
CA GLY A 69 2.32 -8.72 10.83
C GLY A 69 3.62 -9.52 10.82
N GLU A 70 4.29 -9.62 9.67
CA GLU A 70 5.54 -10.35 9.47
C GLU A 70 6.80 -9.50 9.79
N LEU A 71 6.64 -8.44 10.61
CA LEU A 71 7.67 -7.44 10.93
C LEU A 71 7.89 -7.28 12.43
#